data_AF-A0AAC9MTY0-F1
#
_entry.id   AF-A0AAC9MTY0-F1
#
_cell.length_a   1.000
_cell.length_b   1.000
_cell.length_c   1.000
_cell.angle_alpha   90.00
_cell.angle_beta   90.00
_cell.angle_gamma   90.00
#
_symmetry.space_group_name_H-M   'P 1'
#
loop_
_entity.id
_entity.type
_entity.pdbx_description
1 polymer ?
#
loop_
_entity_poly.entity_id
_entity_poly.type
_entity_poly.pdbx_seq_one_letter_code
_entity_poly.pdbx_strand_id
1 'polypeptide(L)'
;MGLVLFPEVLREKLGDDGAKELVDLINASSKNARENAEEIGTERLERRIAETEAKLQKEISGTEMRLQKEIAYTRADIIKWMFIFWVGQAAVVYGLIKAMAH
;
A
#
# COMPACT_ATOMS: atom_id res chain seq x y z
N MET A 1 23.94 14.22 -23.98
CA MET A 1 25.40 14.13 -23.81
C MET A 1 25.88 15.46 -23.27
N GLY A 2 26.27 15.53 -22.00
CA GLY A 2 26.96 16.70 -21.47
C GLY A 2 28.43 16.54 -21.80
N LEU A 3 28.93 17.24 -22.81
CA LEU A 3 30.36 17.31 -23.07
C LEU A 3 30.99 18.06 -21.90
N VAL A 4 31.76 17.35 -21.07
CA VAL A 4 32.62 17.99 -20.07
C VAL A 4 33.67 18.75 -20.86
N LEU A 5 33.48 20.07 -21.01
CA LEU A 5 34.47 20.96 -21.64
C LEU A 5 35.74 20.89 -20.78
N PHE A 6 36.78 20.24 -21.30
CA PHE A 6 38.03 20.09 -20.60
C PHE A 6 38.74 21.45 -20.55
N PRO A 7 39.00 22.03 -19.38
CA PRO A 7 39.62 23.35 -19.27
C PRO A 7 41.01 23.38 -19.92
N GLU A 8 41.32 24.43 -20.69
CA GLU A 8 42.61 24.56 -21.40
C GLU A 8 43.82 24.45 -20.47
N VAL A 9 43.71 24.99 -19.24
CA VAL A 9 44.76 24.94 -18.22
C VAL A 9 45.12 23.51 -17.82
N LEU A 10 44.15 22.59 -17.80
CA LEU A 10 44.38 21.19 -17.49
C LEU A 10 44.97 20.47 -18.71
N ARG A 11 44.56 20.84 -19.92
CA ARG A 11 45.09 20.27 -21.17
C ARG A 11 46.56 20.63 -21.39
N GLU A 12 46.94 21.87 -21.08
CA GLU A 12 48.32 22.35 -21.16
C GLU A 12 49.24 21.64 -20.17
N LYS A 13 48.75 21.34 -18.96
CA LYS A 13 49.54 20.66 -17.91
C LYS A 13 49.60 19.14 -18.04
N LEU A 14 48.56 18.50 -18.57
CA LEU A 14 48.44 17.04 -18.69
C LEU A 14 48.90 16.51 -20.06
N GLY A 15 49.09 17.40 -21.04
CA GLY A 15 49.26 17.01 -22.44
C GLY A 15 47.96 16.48 -23.06
N ASP A 16 47.95 16.32 -24.37
CA ASP A 16 46.76 15.92 -25.12
C ASP A 16 46.29 14.50 -24.77
N ASP A 17 47.23 13.57 -24.56
CA ASP A 17 46.93 12.19 -24.20
C ASP A 17 46.39 12.06 -22.76
N GLY A 18 46.99 12.78 -21.80
CA GLY A 18 46.54 12.77 -20.40
C GLY A 18 45.18 13.45 -20.21
N ALA A 19 44.89 14.50 -21.00
CA ALA A 19 43.57 15.11 -21.02
C ALA A 19 42.50 14.14 -21.53
N LYS A 20 42.83 13.34 -22.55
CA LYS A 20 41.91 12.34 -23.11
C LYS A 20 41.61 11.21 -22.13
N GLU A 21 42.62 10.65 -21.48
CA GLU A 21 42.43 9.62 -20.44
C GLU A 21 41.57 10.12 -19.27
N LEU A 22 41.78 11.37 -18.83
CA LEU A 22 40.98 11.93 -17.75
C LEU A 22 39.52 12.12 -18.15
N VAL A 23 39.25 12.55 -19.39
CA VAL A 23 37.89 12.64 -19.94
C VAL A 23 37.24 11.26 -19.99
N ASP A 24 37.96 10.23 -20.45
CA ASP A 24 37.46 8.86 -20.50
C ASP A 24 37.13 8.33 -19.09
N LEU A 25 37.99 8.60 -18.11
CA LEU A 25 37.78 8.22 -16.71
C LEU A 25 36.60 8.96 -16.07
N ILE A 26 36.43 10.26 -16.35
CA ILE A 26 35.27 11.05 -15.87
C ILE A 26 33.98 10.54 -16.49
N ASN A 27 33.97 10.25 -17.80
CA ASN A 27 32.80 9.71 -18.48
C ASN A 27 32.43 8.32 -17.94
N ALA A 28 33.42 7.45 -17.72
CA ALA A 28 33.21 6.13 -17.10
C ALA A 28 32.67 6.26 -15.67
N SER A 29 33.25 7.13 -14.86
CA SER A 29 32.79 7.39 -13.48
C SER A 29 31.38 7.97 -13.44
N SER A 30 31.06 8.93 -14.32
CA SER A 30 29.72 9.52 -14.42
C SER A 30 28.68 8.49 -14.85
N LYS A 31 29.02 7.60 -15.79
CA LYS A 31 28.17 6.49 -16.20
C LYS A 31 27.91 5.53 -15.04
N ASN A 32 28.96 5.08 -14.35
CA ASN A 32 28.84 4.19 -13.19
C ASN A 32 28.02 4.83 -12.06
N ALA A 33 28.23 6.12 -11.78
CA ALA A 33 27.47 6.85 -10.78
C ALA A 33 25.97 6.91 -11.12
N ARG A 34 25.64 7.07 -12.41
CA ARG A 34 24.26 7.04 -12.88
C ARG A 34 23.64 5.65 -12.77
N GLU A 35 24.34 4.62 -13.20
CA GLU A 35 23.88 3.23 -13.11
C GLU A 35 23.63 2.83 -11.64
N ASN A 36 24.56 3.15 -10.74
CA ASN A 36 24.40 2.90 -9.30
C ASN A 36 23.21 3.68 -8.72
N ALA A 37 23.01 4.94 -9.14
CA ALA A 37 21.88 5.75 -8.67
C ALA A 37 20.53 5.19 -9.16
N GLU A 38 20.48 4.69 -10.39
CA GLU A 38 19.31 4.02 -10.96
C GLU A 38 19.02 2.71 -10.19
N GLU A 39 20.03 1.87 -9.95
CA GLU A 39 19.90 0.60 -9.21
C GLU A 39 19.40 0.81 -7.77
N ILE A 40 20.05 1.71 -7.02
CA ILE A 40 19.64 2.06 -5.64
C ILE A 40 18.22 2.65 -5.64
N GLY A 41 17.89 3.46 -6.65
CA GLY A 41 16.56 4.03 -6.83
C GLY A 41 15.50 2.95 -7.02
N THR A 42 15.78 1.98 -7.91
CA THR A 42 14.87 0.85 -8.17
C THR A 42 14.71 -0.05 -6.96
N GLU A 43 15.79 -0.46 -6.30
CA GLU A 43 15.73 -1.34 -5.12
C GLU A 43 14.91 -0.69 -3.99
N ARG A 44 15.14 0.61 -3.74
CA ARG A 44 14.41 1.34 -2.71
C ARG A 44 12.93 1.50 -3.06
N LEU A 45 12.60 1.72 -4.34
CA LEU A 45 11.21 1.80 -4.79
C LEU A 45 10.51 0.45 -4.67
N GLU A 46 11.12 -0.62 -5.15
CA GLU A 46 10.60 -1.99 -5.05
C GLU A 46 10.34 -2.38 -3.59
N ARG A 47 11.31 -2.11 -2.71
CA ARG A 47 11.15 -2.35 -1.27
C ARG A 47 9.98 -1.56 -0.68
N ARG A 48 9.86 -0.27 -1.00
CA ARG A 48 8.74 0.55 -0.49
C ARG A 48 7.39 0.09 -1.03
N ILE A 49 7.35 -0.39 -2.28
CA ILE A 49 6.13 -0.97 -2.87
C ILE A 49 5.74 -2.23 -2.12
N ALA A 50 6.68 -3.17 -1.91
CA ALA A 50 6.43 -4.40 -1.17
C ALA A 50 5.97 -4.14 0.27
N GLU A 51 6.62 -3.21 0.97
CA GLU A 51 6.22 -2.80 2.33
C GLU A 51 4.80 -2.19 2.35
N THR A 52 4.47 -1.37 1.34
CA THR A 52 3.15 -0.74 1.21
C THR A 52 2.08 -1.78 0.88
N GLU A 53 2.36 -2.71 -0.04
CA GLU A 53 1.46 -3.81 -0.41
C GLU A 53 1.15 -4.70 0.79
N ALA A 54 2.17 -5.11 1.54
CA ALA A 54 1.99 -5.91 2.75
C ALA A 54 1.15 -5.18 3.82
N LYS A 55 1.38 -3.87 3.99
CA LYS A 55 0.58 -3.04 4.90
C LYS A 55 -0.88 -2.96 4.45
N LEU A 56 -1.13 -2.71 3.17
CA LEU A 56 -2.48 -2.64 2.61
C LEU A 56 -3.21 -3.97 2.74
N GLN A 57 -2.55 -5.10 2.43
CA GLN A 57 -3.12 -6.43 2.59
C GLN A 57 -3.55 -6.70 4.05
N LYS A 58 -2.73 -6.28 5.01
CA LYS A 58 -3.04 -6.39 6.44
C LYS A 58 -4.23 -5.52 6.84
N GLU A 59 -4.30 -4.28 6.37
CA GLU A 59 -5.40 -3.36 6.65
C GLU A 59 -6.72 -3.84 6.03
N ILE A 60 -6.68 -4.36 4.80
CA ILE A 60 -7.84 -4.97 4.12
C ILE A 60 -8.34 -6.17 4.92
N SER A 61 -7.46 -7.13 5.22
CA SER A 61 -7.83 -8.33 5.99
C SER A 61 -8.39 -7.98 7.37
N GLY A 62 -7.81 -6.99 8.05
CA GLY A 62 -8.32 -6.48 9.31
C GLY A 62 -9.71 -5.84 9.20
N THR A 63 -9.94 -5.10 8.12
CA THR A 63 -11.24 -4.48 7.85
C THR A 63 -12.31 -5.52 7.50
N GLU A 64 -11.98 -6.52 6.70
CA GLU A 64 -12.88 -7.64 6.38
C GLU A 64 -13.30 -8.40 7.64
N MET A 65 -12.36 -8.74 8.52
CA MET A 65 -12.66 -9.39 9.80
C MET A 65 -13.59 -8.56 10.67
N ARG A 66 -13.34 -7.24 10.77
CA ARG A 66 -14.20 -6.32 11.54
C ARG A 66 -15.61 -6.25 10.96
N LEU A 67 -15.74 -6.13 9.63
CA LEU A 67 -17.04 -6.13 8.95
C LEU A 67 -17.80 -7.43 9.14
N GLN A 68 -17.14 -8.59 9.00
CA GLN A 68 -17.77 -9.88 9.26
C GLN A 68 -18.29 -9.98 10.70
N LYS A 69 -17.52 -9.50 11.67
CA LYS A 69 -17.92 -9.47 13.08
C LYS A 69 -19.12 -8.54 13.31
N GLU A 70 -19.10 -7.35 12.75
CA GLU A 70 -20.22 -6.39 12.84
C GLU A 70 -21.49 -6.97 12.20
N ILE A 71 -21.39 -7.57 11.01
CA ILE A 71 -22.52 -8.24 10.35
C ILE A 71 -23.07 -9.38 11.20
N ALA A 72 -22.21 -10.21 11.77
CA ALA A 72 -22.64 -11.31 12.63
C ALA A 72 -23.34 -10.80 13.89
N TYR A 73 -22.82 -9.73 14.49
CA TYR A 73 -23.43 -9.08 15.65
C TYR A 73 -24.80 -8.48 15.31
N THR A 74 -24.90 -7.69 14.24
CA THR A 74 -26.16 -7.11 13.76
C THR A 74 -27.18 -8.19 13.43
N ARG A 75 -26.77 -9.27 12.77
CA ARG A 75 -27.65 -10.43 12.49
C ARG A 75 -28.16 -11.05 13.79
N ALA A 76 -27.29 -11.28 14.76
CA ALA A 76 -27.68 -11.85 16.04
C ALA A 76 -28.67 -10.94 16.79
N ASP A 77 -28.44 -9.63 16.78
CA ASP A 77 -29.34 -8.67 17.42
C ASP A 77 -30.69 -8.58 16.70
N ILE A 78 -30.71 -8.58 15.37
CA ILE A 78 -31.97 -8.66 14.61
C ILE A 78 -32.75 -9.93 14.99
N ILE A 79 -32.08 -11.08 15.08
CA ILE A 79 -32.71 -12.34 15.48
C ILE A 79 -33.29 -12.26 16.90
N LYS A 80 -32.54 -11.69 17.86
CA LYS A 80 -33.03 -11.48 19.24
C LYS A 80 -34.28 -10.60 19.27
N TRP A 81 -34.26 -9.48 18.55
CA TRP A 81 -35.40 -8.57 18.47
C TRP A 81 -36.61 -9.22 17.81
N MET A 82 -36.39 -10.07 16.81
CA MET A 82 -37.44 -10.84 16.18
C MET A 82 -38.14 -11.74 17.21
N PHE A 83 -37.41 -12.44 18.09
CA PHE A 83 -38.03 -13.26 19.15
C PHE A 83 -38.87 -12.44 20.13
N ILE A 84 -38.37 -11.29 20.60
CA ILE A 84 -39.12 -10.40 21.50
C ILE A 84 -40.43 -9.97 20.83
N PHE A 85 -40.36 -9.59 19.56
CA PHE A 85 -41.54 -9.25 18.77
C PHE A 85 -42.52 -10.43 18.65
N TRP A 86 -42.05 -11.63 18.30
CA TRP A 86 -42.88 -12.82 18.17
C TRP A 86 -43.59 -13.21 19.47
N VAL A 87 -42.91 -13.09 20.62
CA VAL A 87 -43.53 -13.34 21.93
C VAL A 87 -44.68 -12.35 22.18
N GLY A 88 -44.47 -11.08 21.84
CA GLY A 88 -45.53 -10.06 21.92
C GLY A 88 -46.73 -10.39 21.02
N GLN A 89 -46.48 -10.74 19.76
CA GLN A 89 -47.54 -11.14 18.82
C GLN A 89 -48.30 -12.38 19.31
N ALA A 90 -47.60 -13.41 19.80
CA ALA A 90 -48.21 -14.62 20.32
C ALA A 90 -49.11 -14.34 21.54
N ALA A 91 -48.68 -13.46 22.44
CA ALA A 91 -49.49 -13.05 23.60
C ALA A 91 -50.78 -12.32 23.18
N VAL A 92 -50.71 -11.44 22.18
CA VAL A 92 -51.88 -10.74 21.63
C VAL A 92 -52.84 -11.73 20.97
N VAL A 93 -52.35 -12.63 20.11
CA VAL A 93 -53.18 -13.65 19.45
C VAL A 93 -53.84 -14.56 20.48
N TYR A 94 -53.09 -15.01 21.49
CA TYR A 94 -53.64 -15.81 22.59
C TYR A 94 -54.76 -15.07 23.33
N GLY A 95 -54.56 -13.78 23.64
CA GLY A 95 -55.56 -12.94 24.27
C GLY A 95 -56.84 -12.82 23.44
N LEU A 96 -56.71 -12.61 22.12
CA LEU A 96 -57.85 -12.51 21.21
C LEU A 96 -58.64 -13.83 21.11
N ILE A 97 -57.94 -14.96 20.99
CA ILE A 97 -58.58 -16.29 20.96
C ILE A 97 -59.35 -16.52 22.26
N LYS A 98 -58.74 -16.22 23.42
CA LYS A 98 -59.39 -16.38 24.73
C LYS A 98 -60.62 -15.47 24.87
N ALA A 99 -60.57 -14.24 24.37
CA ALA A 99 -61.68 -13.31 24.41
C ALA A 99 -62.87 -13.73 23.52
N MET A 100 -62.62 -14.41 22.40
CA MET A 100 -63.69 -14.97 21.54
C MET A 100 -64.26 -16.29 22.06
N ALA A 101 -63.52 -17.01 22.90
CA ALA A 101 -63.93 -18.30 23.48
C ALA A 101 -64.72 -18.16 24.79
N HIS A 102 -64.91 -16.94 25.30
CA HIS A 102 -65.69 -16.62 26.49
C HIS A 102 -66.94 -15.84 26.12
#